data_AF-A0A8I2JZ93-F1
#
_entry.id   AF-A0A8I2JZ93-F1
#
_cell.length_a   1.000
_cell.length_b   1.000
_cell.length_c   1.000
_cell.angle_alpha   90.00
_cell.angle_beta   90.00
_cell.angle_gamma   90.00
#
_symmetry.space_group_name_H-M   'P 1'
#
loop_
_entity.id
_entity.type
_entity.pdbx_description
1 polymer ?
#
loop_
_entity_poly.entity_id
_entity_poly.type
_entity_poly.pdbx_seq_one_letter_code
_entity_poly.pdbx_strand_id
1 'polypeptide(L)'
;MATKKGPQKNLKQEGKTVKAKEETNETREMVTVFIMGNAHRVPADATIMKALEYAGYQIKRGAGCREGFCGACGTVYRLPGDYKIYSGLACTELVKEGMWLSQLPAIPGKKAIYDLDELAANVATIQKLYPEVFRCVACNTCTKVCPQELEVMEYIQAAMRGDIARVMDLSFDCVACGLCAIRCPAEIIHFNVAILCRRLYGKYLSVKSPELEKRLQELDDKKYEAEYKTLMNMDREELKKKYYARDME
;
A
#
# COMPACT_ATOMS: atom_id res chain seq x y z
N MET A 1 19.02 27.26 67.84
CA MET A 1 17.69 26.71 67.53
C MET A 1 17.64 26.47 66.03
N ALA A 2 17.98 25.26 65.54
CA ALA A 2 17.05 24.14 65.37
C ALA A 2 15.72 24.65 64.77
N THR A 3 15.34 24.34 63.54
CA THR A 3 15.03 22.96 63.13
C THR A 3 14.97 22.76 61.60
N LYS A 4 15.69 21.72 61.16
CA LYS A 4 15.29 20.64 60.24
C LYS A 4 14.79 20.98 58.82
N LYS A 5 15.75 20.93 57.88
CA LYS A 5 15.53 20.50 56.48
C LYS A 5 14.99 19.07 56.48
N GLY A 6 13.79 18.88 55.94
CA GLY A 6 13.23 17.55 55.60
C GLY A 6 13.83 17.01 54.30
N PRO A 7 13.92 15.69 54.13
CA PRO A 7 14.83 15.07 53.16
C PRO A 7 14.28 15.09 51.73
N GLN A 8 15.10 15.60 50.80
CA GLN A 8 14.98 15.29 49.37
C GLN A 8 15.18 13.78 49.21
N LYS A 9 14.10 13.04 49.00
CA LYS A 9 14.17 11.63 48.61
C LYS A 9 14.74 11.55 47.20
N ASN A 10 16.03 11.19 47.13
CA ASN A 10 16.68 10.59 45.99
C ASN A 10 15.88 9.37 45.51
N LEU A 11 15.08 9.54 44.46
CA LEU A 11 14.61 8.42 43.65
C LEU A 11 15.71 8.11 42.63
N LYS A 12 16.66 7.29 43.08
CA LYS A 12 17.55 6.52 42.21
C LYS A 12 16.65 5.74 41.24
N GLN A 13 16.55 6.17 39.99
CA GLN A 13 16.04 5.30 38.94
C GLN A 13 17.12 4.27 38.68
N GLU A 14 16.99 3.13 39.35
CA GLU A 14 17.75 1.93 39.07
C GLU A 14 17.59 1.59 37.59
N GLY A 15 18.70 1.67 36.87
CA GLY A 15 18.80 1.19 35.50
C GLY A 15 18.44 -0.28 35.47
N LYS A 16 17.23 -0.58 35.00
CA LYS A 16 16.93 -1.90 34.45
C LYS A 16 17.64 -1.96 33.11
N THR A 17 18.88 -2.43 33.14
CA THR A 17 19.59 -2.95 31.98
C THR A 17 18.70 -4.03 31.39
N VAL A 18 17.94 -3.68 30.34
CA VAL A 18 17.27 -4.66 29.50
C VAL A 18 18.42 -5.48 28.92
N LYS A 19 18.63 -6.68 29.48
CA LYS A 19 19.54 -7.66 28.90
C LYS A 19 19.10 -7.81 27.45
N ALA A 20 19.95 -7.34 26.53
CA ALA A 20 19.86 -7.71 25.14
C ALA A 20 19.73 -9.24 25.14
N LYS A 21 18.61 -9.75 24.64
CA LYS A 21 18.52 -11.17 24.33
C LYS A 21 19.67 -11.44 23.38
N GLU A 22 20.65 -12.21 23.84
CA GLU A 22 21.62 -12.84 22.96
C GLU A 22 20.80 -13.59 21.91
N GLU A 23 20.79 -13.06 20.69
CA GLU A 23 20.27 -13.77 19.53
C GLU A 23 21.13 -15.03 19.44
N THR A 24 20.51 -16.16 19.78
CA THR A 24 21.03 -17.47 19.49
C THR A 24 21.42 -17.48 18.02
N ASN A 25 22.70 -17.70 17.76
CA ASN A 25 23.32 -17.76 16.45
C ASN A 25 22.85 -19.05 15.74
N GLU A 26 21.55 -19.12 15.47
CA GLU A 26 21.02 -20.03 14.46
C GLU A 26 21.66 -19.59 13.15
N THR A 27 22.41 -20.50 12.54
CA THR A 27 22.95 -20.36 11.19
C THR A 27 21.79 -20.08 10.24
N ARG A 28 21.47 -18.79 10.05
CA ARG A 28 20.45 -18.34 9.10
C ARG A 28 20.88 -18.83 7.73
N GLU A 29 19.94 -19.44 7.00
CA GLU A 29 20.18 -19.79 5.61
C GLU A 29 20.48 -18.51 4.82
N MET A 30 21.55 -18.55 4.03
CA MET A 30 22.04 -17.39 3.28
C MET A 30 21.98 -17.71 1.79
N VAL A 31 21.47 -16.77 1.01
CA VAL A 31 21.44 -16.85 -0.46
C VAL A 31 22.32 -15.76 -1.08
N THR A 32 22.81 -16.03 -2.28
CA THR A 32 23.56 -15.06 -3.08
C THR A 32 22.61 -14.33 -4.01
N VAL A 33 22.55 -13.01 -3.94
CA VAL A 33 21.80 -12.16 -4.88
C VAL A 33 22.73 -11.18 -5.58
N PHE A 34 22.37 -10.76 -6.78
CA PHE A 34 23.13 -9.78 -7.55
C PHE A 34 22.38 -8.45 -7.54
N ILE A 35 22.90 -7.48 -6.80
CA ILE A 35 22.35 -6.12 -6.71
C ILE A 35 23.20 -5.21 -7.59
N MET A 36 22.59 -4.66 -8.64
CA MET A 36 23.26 -3.76 -9.59
C MET A 36 24.58 -4.33 -10.15
N GLY A 37 24.61 -5.66 -10.38
CA GLY A 37 25.76 -6.39 -10.92
C GLY A 37 26.77 -6.92 -9.90
N ASN A 38 26.65 -6.55 -8.61
CA ASN A 38 27.53 -7.05 -7.55
C ASN A 38 26.87 -8.18 -6.76
N ALA A 39 27.63 -9.23 -6.45
CA ALA A 39 27.15 -10.35 -5.64
C ALA A 39 27.15 -9.98 -4.16
N HIS A 40 26.05 -10.30 -3.47
CA HIS A 40 25.85 -10.07 -2.03
C HIS A 40 25.26 -11.32 -1.39
N ARG A 41 25.77 -11.71 -0.21
CA ARG A 41 25.16 -12.77 0.60
C ARG A 41 24.18 -12.15 1.58
N VAL A 42 22.93 -12.58 1.54
CA VAL A 42 21.82 -12.04 2.34
C VAL A 42 21.02 -13.19 2.96
N PRO A 43 20.29 -12.96 4.06
CA PRO A 43 19.41 -13.99 4.63
C PRO A 43 18.33 -14.44 3.64
N ALA A 44 18.06 -15.74 3.57
CA ALA A 44 17.08 -16.34 2.66
C ALA A 44 15.62 -15.92 2.97
N ASP A 45 15.34 -15.57 4.23
CA ASP A 45 14.06 -15.05 4.71
C ASP A 45 13.91 -13.53 4.49
N ALA A 46 14.90 -12.87 3.89
CA ALA A 46 14.84 -11.45 3.59
C ALA A 46 13.94 -11.18 2.37
N THR A 47 13.15 -10.11 2.47
CA THR A 47 12.53 -9.52 1.29
C THR A 47 13.58 -8.84 0.43
N ILE A 48 13.32 -8.59 -0.85
CA ILE A 48 14.24 -7.84 -1.74
C ILE A 48 14.66 -6.51 -1.09
N MET A 49 13.73 -5.80 -0.46
CA MET A 49 13.99 -4.54 0.24
C MET A 49 14.93 -4.74 1.43
N LYS A 50 14.69 -5.76 2.25
CA LYS A 50 15.55 -6.07 3.41
C LYS A 50 16.93 -6.56 2.97
N ALA A 51 17.02 -7.28 1.86
CA ALA A 51 18.28 -7.72 1.27
C ALA A 51 19.13 -6.54 0.76
N LEU A 52 18.50 -5.53 0.15
CA LEU A 52 19.17 -4.28 -0.24
C LEU A 52 19.74 -3.55 0.98
N GLU A 53 18.95 -3.40 2.04
CA GLU A 53 19.38 -2.77 3.29
C GLU A 53 20.51 -3.58 3.97
N TYR A 54 20.40 -4.91 4.00
CA TYR A 54 21.42 -5.81 4.54
C TYR A 54 22.76 -5.70 3.79
N ALA A 55 22.70 -5.55 2.46
CA ALA A 55 23.87 -5.31 1.61
C ALA A 55 24.46 -3.89 1.74
N GLY A 56 23.90 -3.05 2.63
CA GLY A 56 24.40 -1.70 2.92
C GLY A 56 23.83 -0.59 2.02
N TYR A 57 22.85 -0.89 1.16
CA TYR A 57 22.23 0.14 0.31
C TYR A 57 21.23 0.97 1.12
N GLN A 58 21.27 2.29 0.92
CA GLN A 58 20.29 3.21 1.51
C GLN A 58 19.14 3.45 0.54
N ILE A 59 17.94 3.03 0.92
CA ILE A 59 16.73 3.20 0.11
C ILE A 59 16.16 4.60 0.34
N LYS A 60 16.60 5.56 -0.49
CA LYS A 60 16.11 6.95 -0.46
C LYS A 60 14.81 7.15 -1.25
N ARG A 61 14.55 6.28 -2.22
CA ARG A 61 13.38 6.28 -3.12
C ARG A 61 12.95 4.83 -3.35
N GLY A 62 11.69 4.62 -3.74
CA GLY A 62 11.16 3.28 -3.95
C GLY A 62 10.81 2.55 -2.65
N ALA A 63 10.52 3.28 -1.58
CA ALA A 63 10.03 2.75 -0.31
C ALA A 63 8.81 3.56 0.18
N GLY A 64 7.95 2.90 0.95
CA GLY A 64 6.72 3.47 1.48
C GLY A 64 6.22 2.66 2.67
N CYS A 65 5.06 2.03 2.57
CA CYS A 65 4.40 1.34 3.68
C CYS A 65 5.10 0.06 4.18
N ARG A 66 5.96 -0.57 3.37
CA ARG A 66 6.62 -1.87 3.65
C ARG A 66 5.70 -3.09 3.83
N GLU A 67 4.40 -2.92 3.65
CA GLU A 67 3.38 -3.98 3.78
C GLU A 67 2.66 -4.27 2.44
N GLY A 68 3.31 -4.04 1.30
CA GLY A 68 2.73 -4.34 -0.03
C GLY A 68 1.59 -3.42 -0.51
N PHE A 69 1.16 -2.45 0.29
CA PHE A 69 -0.06 -1.68 0.02
C PHE A 69 0.12 -0.39 -0.81
N CYS A 70 1.26 0.30 -0.67
CA CYS A 70 1.45 1.62 -1.29
C CYS A 70 1.95 1.59 -2.75
N GLY A 71 2.39 0.43 -3.25
CA GLY A 71 2.97 0.26 -4.59
C GLY A 71 4.33 0.92 -4.84
N ALA A 72 4.89 1.68 -3.89
CA ALA A 72 6.10 2.49 -4.10
C ALA A 72 7.37 1.68 -4.42
N CYS A 73 7.43 0.41 -4.00
CA CYS A 73 8.61 -0.43 -4.11
C CYS A 73 8.54 -1.43 -5.28
N GLY A 74 7.80 -1.09 -6.34
CA GLY A 74 7.78 -1.88 -7.57
C GLY A 74 9.19 -2.14 -8.08
N THR A 75 9.51 -3.42 -8.30
CA THR A 75 10.85 -3.86 -8.71
C THR A 75 10.75 -4.88 -9.83
N VAL A 76 11.85 -5.08 -10.54
CA VAL A 76 12.01 -6.16 -11.52
C VAL A 76 13.24 -6.98 -11.20
N TYR A 77 13.16 -8.27 -11.49
CA TYR A 77 14.25 -9.20 -11.23
C TYR A 77 14.27 -10.33 -12.24
N ARG A 78 15.39 -11.05 -12.30
CA ARG A 78 15.56 -12.26 -13.11
C ARG A 78 16.16 -13.37 -12.27
N LEU A 79 15.75 -14.60 -12.52
CA LEU A 79 16.30 -15.79 -11.88
C LEU A 79 17.42 -16.39 -12.74
N PRO A 80 18.37 -17.13 -12.13
CA PRO A 80 19.46 -17.78 -12.87
C PRO A 80 18.94 -18.67 -14.01
N GLY A 81 19.52 -18.52 -15.20
CA GLY A 81 19.16 -19.33 -16.36
C GLY A 81 17.79 -19.05 -16.98
N ASP A 82 17.02 -18.10 -16.44
CA ASP A 82 15.69 -17.75 -16.96
C ASP A 82 15.77 -16.57 -17.94
N TYR A 83 15.05 -16.66 -19.06
CA TYR A 83 14.91 -15.57 -20.02
C TYR A 83 13.87 -14.53 -19.56
N LYS A 84 12.90 -14.94 -18.74
CA LYS A 84 11.82 -14.10 -18.26
C LYS A 84 12.35 -13.04 -17.28
N ILE A 85 11.70 -11.88 -17.31
CA ILE A 85 11.87 -10.84 -16.30
C ILE A 85 10.60 -10.85 -15.46
N TYR A 86 10.80 -11.00 -14.17
CA TYR A 86 9.75 -10.98 -13.17
C TYR A 86 9.61 -9.58 -12.58
N SER A 87 8.50 -9.38 -11.90
CA SER A 87 8.13 -8.13 -11.27
C SER A 87 7.48 -8.43 -9.93
N GLY A 88 7.73 -7.58 -8.95
CA GLY A 88 7.21 -7.75 -7.60
C GLY A 88 7.21 -6.44 -6.83
N LEU A 89 6.73 -6.50 -5.59
CA LEU A 89 6.93 -5.44 -4.62
C LEU A 89 8.13 -5.82 -3.75
N ALA A 90 9.16 -4.98 -3.73
CA ALA A 90 10.41 -5.34 -3.07
C ALA A 90 10.24 -5.60 -1.56
N CYS A 91 9.22 -5.00 -0.92
CA CYS A 91 8.98 -5.18 0.51
C CYS A 91 8.26 -6.49 0.88
N THR A 92 7.70 -7.23 -0.09
CA THR A 92 6.98 -8.49 0.17
C THR A 92 7.59 -9.68 -0.56
N GLU A 93 8.26 -9.46 -1.69
CA GLU A 93 8.92 -10.52 -2.44
C GLU A 93 10.20 -10.99 -1.73
N LEU A 94 10.31 -12.30 -1.48
CA LEU A 94 11.51 -12.90 -0.89
C LEU A 94 12.63 -13.04 -1.93
N VAL A 95 13.87 -12.90 -1.47
CA VAL A 95 15.04 -13.20 -2.30
C VAL A 95 15.15 -14.69 -2.58
N LYS A 96 15.77 -15.04 -3.71
CA LYS A 96 16.04 -16.43 -4.12
C LYS A 96 17.50 -16.53 -4.57
N GLU A 97 18.07 -17.72 -4.48
CA GLU A 97 19.45 -17.98 -4.89
C GLU A 97 19.71 -17.52 -6.34
N GLY A 98 20.78 -16.77 -6.51
CA GLY A 98 21.23 -16.20 -7.77
C GLY A 98 20.29 -15.15 -8.38
N MET A 99 19.30 -14.63 -7.65
CA MET A 99 18.40 -13.60 -8.16
C MET A 99 19.15 -12.32 -8.54
N TRP A 100 18.91 -11.82 -9.75
CA TRP A 100 19.42 -10.54 -10.25
C TRP A 100 18.39 -9.44 -10.05
N LEU A 101 18.72 -8.47 -9.20
CA LEU A 101 17.85 -7.38 -8.78
C LEU A 101 18.17 -6.09 -9.54
N SER A 102 17.14 -5.46 -10.10
CA SER A 102 17.25 -4.13 -10.71
C SER A 102 16.20 -3.21 -10.09
N GLN A 103 16.66 -2.15 -9.44
CA GLN A 103 15.77 -1.11 -8.93
C GLN A 103 15.28 -0.25 -10.08
N LEU A 104 13.96 -0.10 -10.19
CA LEU A 104 13.35 0.81 -11.14
C LEU A 104 13.26 2.21 -10.52
N PRO A 105 13.79 3.25 -11.19
CA PRO A 105 13.45 4.61 -10.81
C PRO A 105 11.96 4.87 -11.05
N ALA A 106 11.40 5.86 -10.36
CA ALA A 106 10.04 6.30 -10.63
C ALA A 106 9.92 6.84 -12.07
N ILE A 107 9.10 6.20 -12.90
CA ILE A 107 8.78 6.66 -14.25
C ILE A 107 7.51 7.51 -14.17
N PRO A 108 7.57 8.83 -14.48
CA PRO A 108 6.41 9.69 -14.38
C PRO A 108 5.40 9.36 -15.48
N GLY A 109 4.19 8.94 -15.08
CA GLY A 109 3.07 8.79 -16.01
C GLY A 109 2.37 10.13 -16.25
N LYS A 110 1.91 10.38 -17.48
CA LYS A 110 1.03 11.52 -17.77
C LYS A 110 -0.26 11.36 -16.94
N LYS A 111 -0.55 12.36 -16.11
CA LYS A 111 -1.75 12.41 -15.28
C LYS A 111 -2.63 13.55 -15.78
N ALA A 112 -3.87 13.25 -16.14
CA ALA A 112 -4.83 14.28 -16.47
C ALA A 112 -5.22 15.08 -15.21
N ILE A 113 -5.33 16.40 -15.34
CA ILE A 113 -5.91 17.29 -14.34
C ILE A 113 -7.33 17.58 -14.80
N TYR A 114 -8.29 17.35 -13.92
CA TYR A 114 -9.72 17.51 -14.21
C TYR A 114 -10.46 17.86 -12.93
N ASP A 115 -11.55 18.61 -13.08
CA ASP A 115 -12.56 18.72 -12.04
C ASP A 115 -13.52 17.54 -12.17
N LEU A 116 -13.75 16.81 -11.08
CA LEU A 116 -14.66 15.68 -11.08
C LEU A 116 -16.12 16.11 -11.22
N ASP A 117 -16.50 17.36 -10.89
CA ASP A 117 -17.85 17.92 -11.04
C ASP A 117 -18.25 18.19 -12.49
N GLU A 118 -17.26 18.37 -13.36
CA GLU A 118 -17.48 18.67 -14.79
C GLU A 118 -17.44 17.44 -15.69
N LEU A 119 -17.37 16.22 -15.12
CA LEU A 119 -17.24 14.98 -15.87
C LEU A 119 -18.51 14.13 -15.86
N ALA A 120 -18.68 13.33 -16.91
CA ALA A 120 -19.68 12.29 -16.99
C ALA A 120 -19.05 10.90 -16.85
N ALA A 121 -19.74 9.97 -16.20
CA ALA A 121 -19.31 8.59 -16.04
C ALA A 121 -19.57 7.75 -17.32
N ASN A 122 -18.85 8.05 -18.41
CA ASN A 122 -19.00 7.38 -19.69
C ASN A 122 -17.68 7.30 -20.48
N VAL A 123 -17.71 6.60 -21.62
CA VAL A 123 -16.54 6.38 -22.49
C VAL A 123 -15.94 7.68 -23.05
N ALA A 124 -16.75 8.71 -23.29
CA ALA A 124 -16.27 9.97 -23.87
C ALA A 124 -15.28 10.69 -22.92
N THR A 125 -15.52 10.61 -21.61
CA THR A 125 -14.58 11.10 -20.59
C THR A 125 -13.23 10.38 -20.67
N ILE A 126 -13.24 9.05 -20.82
CA ILE A 126 -12.00 8.26 -20.94
C ILE A 126 -11.27 8.62 -22.23
N GLN A 127 -11.99 8.72 -23.36
CA GLN A 127 -11.41 9.11 -24.65
C GLN A 127 -10.77 10.49 -24.63
N LYS A 128 -11.37 11.45 -23.92
CA LYS A 128 -10.82 12.80 -23.76
C LYS A 128 -9.56 12.82 -22.88
N LEU A 129 -9.57 12.12 -21.75
CA LEU A 129 -8.51 12.22 -20.73
C LEU A 129 -7.34 11.25 -20.95
N TYR A 130 -7.64 10.05 -21.46
CA TYR A 130 -6.69 8.95 -21.69
C TYR A 130 -6.93 8.25 -23.04
N PRO A 131 -6.78 8.97 -24.18
CA PRO A 131 -7.01 8.41 -25.51
C PRO A 131 -6.12 7.21 -25.86
N GLU A 132 -4.95 7.10 -25.22
CA GLU A 132 -4.03 5.98 -25.39
C GLU A 132 -4.63 4.62 -25.01
N VAL A 133 -5.68 4.59 -24.17
CA VAL A 133 -6.45 3.38 -23.83
C VAL A 133 -6.92 2.66 -25.10
N PHE A 134 -7.31 3.40 -26.13
CA PHE A 134 -7.82 2.86 -27.40
C PHE A 134 -6.72 2.34 -28.33
N ARG A 135 -5.44 2.48 -27.95
CA ARG A 135 -4.29 1.87 -28.65
C ARG A 135 -3.98 0.47 -28.13
N CYS A 136 -4.75 -0.04 -27.16
CA CYS A 136 -4.55 -1.36 -26.59
C CYS A 136 -4.61 -2.47 -27.66
N VAL A 137 -3.56 -3.29 -27.72
CA VAL A 137 -3.46 -4.43 -28.64
C VAL A 137 -3.76 -5.78 -27.97
N ALA A 138 -4.36 -5.76 -26.77
CA ALA A 138 -4.75 -6.96 -26.01
C ALA A 138 -3.62 -8.00 -25.82
N CYS A 139 -2.36 -7.55 -25.66
CA CYS A 139 -1.21 -8.45 -25.50
C CYS A 139 -1.11 -9.15 -24.13
N ASN A 140 -1.99 -8.77 -23.18
CA ASN A 140 -2.07 -9.30 -21.81
C ASN A 140 -0.78 -9.21 -20.96
N THR A 141 0.20 -8.39 -21.35
CA THR A 141 1.46 -8.25 -20.57
C THR A 141 1.23 -7.50 -19.25
N CYS A 142 0.27 -6.58 -19.23
CA CYS A 142 -0.06 -5.77 -18.06
C CYS A 142 -0.69 -6.60 -16.91
N THR A 143 -1.47 -7.63 -17.23
CA THR A 143 -1.98 -8.61 -16.24
C THR A 143 -0.83 -9.45 -15.71
N LYS A 144 0.00 -10.01 -16.60
CA LYS A 144 1.12 -10.90 -16.24
C LYS A 144 2.20 -10.28 -15.36
N VAL A 145 2.30 -8.95 -15.33
CA VAL A 145 3.27 -8.20 -14.53
C VAL A 145 2.67 -7.66 -13.22
N CYS A 146 1.37 -7.83 -12.99
CA CYS A 146 0.71 -7.27 -11.81
C CYS A 146 1.07 -8.08 -10.55
N PRO A 147 1.75 -7.49 -9.55
CA PRO A 147 2.06 -8.19 -8.30
C PRO A 147 0.85 -8.31 -7.36
N GLN A 148 -0.30 -7.77 -7.75
CA GLN A 148 -1.59 -7.92 -7.06
C GLN A 148 -2.51 -8.86 -7.83
N GLU A 149 -2.00 -9.54 -8.87
CA GLU A 149 -2.73 -10.54 -9.65
C GLU A 149 -4.04 -10.01 -10.26
N LEU A 150 -4.09 -8.71 -10.54
CA LEU A 150 -5.25 -8.09 -11.16
C LEU A 150 -5.35 -8.44 -12.64
N GLU A 151 -6.59 -8.58 -13.12
CA GLU A 151 -6.94 -8.70 -14.53
C GLU A 151 -6.84 -7.34 -15.24
N VAL A 152 -5.61 -6.81 -15.32
CA VAL A 152 -5.32 -5.46 -15.78
C VAL A 152 -5.78 -5.22 -17.22
N MET A 153 -5.54 -6.19 -18.10
CA MET A 153 -6.00 -6.09 -19.48
C MET A 153 -7.53 -6.01 -19.55
N GLU A 154 -8.24 -6.81 -18.74
CA GLU A 154 -9.71 -6.84 -18.78
C GLU A 154 -10.31 -5.52 -18.29
N TYR A 155 -9.76 -4.88 -17.26
CA TYR A 155 -10.26 -3.56 -16.87
C TYR A 155 -9.97 -2.50 -17.93
N ILE A 156 -8.89 -2.62 -18.71
CA ILE A 156 -8.68 -1.70 -19.84
C ILE A 156 -9.69 -1.96 -20.95
N GLN A 157 -10.04 -3.22 -21.23
CA GLN A 157 -11.10 -3.55 -22.18
C GLN A 157 -12.47 -3.03 -21.70
N ALA A 158 -12.76 -3.13 -20.40
CA ALA A 158 -13.95 -2.52 -19.80
C ALA A 158 -13.95 -0.98 -19.95
N ALA A 159 -12.80 -0.33 -19.74
CA ALA A 159 -12.64 1.11 -19.94
C ALA A 159 -12.89 1.51 -21.40
N MET A 160 -12.41 0.73 -22.37
CA MET A 160 -12.69 0.96 -23.80
C MET A 160 -14.18 0.86 -24.14
N ARG A 161 -14.92 -0.01 -23.44
CA ARG A 161 -16.38 -0.14 -23.57
C ARG A 161 -17.17 0.93 -22.79
N GLY A 162 -16.51 1.73 -21.95
CA GLY A 162 -17.15 2.69 -21.06
C GLY A 162 -17.80 2.07 -19.82
N ASP A 163 -17.47 0.82 -19.49
CA ASP A 163 -18.02 0.11 -18.34
C ASP A 163 -17.28 0.50 -17.06
N ILE A 164 -17.62 1.68 -16.53
CA ILE A 164 -16.95 2.29 -15.37
C ILE A 164 -17.05 1.42 -14.11
N ALA A 165 -18.19 0.76 -13.90
CA ALA A 165 -18.41 -0.11 -12.75
C ALA A 165 -17.47 -1.32 -12.81
N ARG A 166 -17.39 -1.98 -13.97
CA ARG A 166 -16.48 -3.12 -14.14
C ARG A 166 -15.01 -2.74 -13.99
N VAL A 167 -14.61 -1.54 -14.46
CA VAL A 167 -13.25 -1.03 -14.23
C VAL A 167 -12.99 -0.84 -12.74
N MET A 168 -13.96 -0.29 -12.00
CA MET A 168 -13.85 -0.06 -10.56
C MET A 168 -13.63 -1.39 -9.83
N ASP A 169 -14.49 -2.38 -10.07
CA ASP A 169 -14.42 -3.72 -9.44
C ASP A 169 -13.06 -4.39 -9.71
N LEU A 170 -12.66 -4.48 -10.98
CA LEU A 170 -11.43 -5.17 -11.37
C LEU A 170 -10.15 -4.46 -10.96
N SER A 171 -10.23 -3.18 -10.61
CA SER A 171 -9.07 -2.37 -10.23
C SER A 171 -9.08 -1.94 -8.77
N PHE A 172 -9.98 -2.49 -7.95
CA PHE A 172 -10.17 -2.07 -6.57
C PHE A 172 -8.87 -2.20 -5.74
N ASP A 173 -8.19 -3.34 -5.83
CA ASP A 173 -6.93 -3.60 -5.11
C ASP A 173 -5.68 -3.03 -5.83
N CYS A 174 -5.87 -2.15 -6.83
CA CYS A 174 -4.76 -1.56 -7.55
C CYS A 174 -3.97 -0.58 -6.66
N VAL A 175 -2.78 -1.01 -6.23
CA VAL A 175 -1.82 -0.22 -5.44
C VAL A 175 -0.99 0.80 -6.25
N ALA A 176 -1.32 1.01 -7.54
CA ALA A 176 -0.65 1.97 -8.43
C ALA A 176 0.90 1.85 -8.51
N CYS A 177 1.43 0.62 -8.45
CA CYS A 177 2.89 0.36 -8.53
C CYS A 177 3.53 0.63 -9.90
N GLY A 178 2.74 0.87 -10.95
CA GLY A 178 3.22 1.28 -12.28
C GLY A 178 3.84 0.19 -13.16
N LEU A 179 4.05 -1.03 -12.65
CA LEU A 179 4.68 -2.13 -13.40
C LEU A 179 3.93 -2.49 -14.71
N CYS A 180 2.59 -2.41 -14.70
CA CYS A 180 1.76 -2.61 -15.88
C CYS A 180 1.94 -1.54 -16.96
N ALA A 181 2.16 -0.28 -16.55
CA ALA A 181 2.40 0.82 -17.48
C ALA A 181 3.77 0.67 -18.17
N ILE A 182 4.80 0.27 -17.41
CA ILE A 182 6.16 0.06 -17.93
C ILE A 182 6.19 -1.03 -19.01
N ARG A 183 5.36 -2.06 -18.87
CA ARG A 183 5.28 -3.17 -19.83
C ARG A 183 4.36 -2.93 -21.02
N CYS A 184 3.64 -1.81 -21.03
CA CYS A 184 2.63 -1.59 -22.05
C CYS A 184 3.25 -1.12 -23.36
N PRO A 185 3.13 -1.88 -24.47
CA PRO A 185 3.59 -1.41 -25.77
C PRO A 185 2.76 -0.24 -26.31
N ALA A 186 1.54 -0.05 -25.79
CA ALA A 186 0.67 1.08 -26.12
C ALA A 186 0.85 2.29 -25.19
N GLU A 187 1.81 2.23 -24.26
CA GLU A 187 2.16 3.30 -23.32
C GLU A 187 0.99 3.76 -22.42
N ILE A 188 0.04 2.87 -22.15
CA ILE A 188 -1.13 3.15 -21.30
C ILE A 188 -0.70 3.28 -19.84
N ILE A 189 -1.10 4.39 -19.20
CA ILE A 189 -0.91 4.59 -17.76
C ILE A 189 -2.11 3.99 -17.00
N HIS A 190 -2.14 2.66 -16.94
CA HIS A 190 -3.30 1.88 -16.51
C HIS A 190 -3.88 2.29 -15.14
N PHE A 191 -3.01 2.54 -14.15
CA PHE A 191 -3.44 2.94 -12.81
C PHE A 191 -4.12 4.32 -12.78
N ASN A 192 -3.79 5.23 -13.71
CA ASN A 192 -4.43 6.53 -13.84
C ASN A 192 -5.83 6.42 -14.49
N VAL A 193 -6.01 5.46 -15.40
CA VAL A 193 -7.32 5.12 -15.98
C VAL A 193 -8.21 4.50 -14.90
N ALA A 194 -7.65 3.55 -14.14
CA ALA A 194 -8.32 2.90 -13.03
C ALA A 194 -8.79 3.90 -11.96
N ILE A 195 -7.91 4.80 -11.49
CA ILE A 195 -8.29 5.79 -10.47
C ILE A 195 -9.36 6.77 -10.96
N LEU A 196 -9.34 7.16 -12.24
CA LEU A 196 -10.40 7.97 -12.85
C LEU A 196 -11.74 7.22 -12.75
N CYS A 197 -11.78 5.97 -13.20
CA CYS A 197 -13.01 5.18 -13.20
C CYS A 197 -13.52 4.92 -11.78
N ARG A 198 -12.63 4.63 -10.81
CA ARG A 198 -13.00 4.48 -9.39
C ARG A 198 -13.62 5.77 -8.82
N ARG A 199 -13.09 6.94 -9.19
CA ARG A 199 -13.64 8.24 -8.77
C ARG A 199 -14.99 8.52 -9.41
N LEU A 200 -15.14 8.26 -10.70
CA LEU A 200 -16.41 8.40 -11.41
C LEU A 200 -17.48 7.47 -10.83
N TYR A 201 -17.11 6.21 -10.54
CA TYR A 201 -17.99 5.27 -9.88
C TYR A 201 -18.41 5.78 -8.50
N GLY A 202 -17.45 6.11 -7.65
CA GLY A 202 -17.72 6.58 -6.29
C GLY A 202 -18.68 7.77 -6.25
N LYS A 203 -18.54 8.71 -7.19
CA LYS A 203 -19.36 9.91 -7.25
C LYS A 203 -20.75 9.70 -7.88
N TYR A 204 -20.81 8.98 -9.00
CA TYR A 204 -22.02 8.98 -9.86
C TYR A 204 -22.75 7.64 -9.91
N LEU A 205 -22.09 6.52 -9.61
CA LEU A 205 -22.64 5.18 -9.81
C LEU A 205 -22.77 4.37 -8.52
N SER A 206 -22.08 4.77 -7.45
CA SER A 206 -22.10 4.03 -6.18
C SER A 206 -23.51 4.02 -5.58
N VAL A 207 -23.91 2.83 -5.11
CA VAL A 207 -25.18 2.66 -4.41
C VAL A 207 -25.07 3.34 -3.04
N LYS A 208 -26.01 4.24 -2.74
CA LYS A 208 -26.09 4.86 -1.41
C LYS A 208 -26.60 3.84 -0.41
N SER A 209 -25.89 3.69 0.70
CA SER A 209 -26.30 2.81 1.81
C SER A 209 -27.42 3.50 2.61
N PRO A 210 -28.56 2.83 2.86
CA PRO A 210 -29.62 3.37 3.72
C PRO A 210 -29.15 3.47 5.19
N GLU A 211 -28.20 2.65 5.61
CA GLU A 211 -27.59 2.74 6.94
C GLU A 211 -26.85 4.06 7.13
N LEU A 212 -26.18 4.57 6.09
CA LEU A 212 -25.53 5.87 6.15
C LEU A 212 -26.54 6.98 6.38
N GLU A 213 -27.67 6.97 5.67
CA GLU A 213 -28.73 7.97 5.84
C GLU A 213 -29.32 7.94 7.26
N LYS A 214 -29.58 6.73 7.77
CA LYS A 214 -30.01 6.54 9.16
C LYS A 214 -28.99 7.08 10.16
N ARG A 215 -27.69 6.83 9.96
CA ARG A 215 -26.63 7.33 10.84
C ARG A 215 -26.50 8.85 10.79
N LEU A 216 -26.67 9.46 9.63
CA LEU A 216 -26.69 10.93 9.49
C LEU A 216 -27.85 11.53 10.28
N GLN A 217 -29.05 10.95 10.19
CA GLN A 217 -30.20 11.38 11.00
C GLN A 217 -29.92 11.24 12.50
N GLU A 218 -29.35 10.12 12.95
CA GLU A 218 -29.02 9.93 14.37
C GLU A 218 -27.99 10.95 14.89
N LEU A 219 -27.09 11.43 14.03
CA LEU A 219 -26.14 12.51 14.34
C LEU A 219 -26.84 13.85 14.45
N ASP A 220 -27.72 14.18 13.50
CA ASP A 220 -28.52 15.41 13.50
C ASP A 220 -29.44 15.47 14.74
N ASP A 221 -30.03 14.34 15.09
CA ASP A 221 -30.87 14.17 16.28
C ASP A 221 -30.07 14.15 17.60
N LYS A 222 -28.74 14.18 17.54
CA LYS A 222 -27.83 14.12 18.69
C LYS A 222 -28.10 12.91 19.60
N LYS A 223 -28.55 11.80 19.02
CA LYS A 223 -29.02 10.62 19.75
C LYS A 223 -28.00 10.09 20.76
N TYR A 224 -26.71 10.18 20.44
CA TYR A 224 -25.61 9.67 21.27
C TYR A 224 -24.83 10.75 22.04
N GLU A 225 -25.23 12.02 21.96
CA GLU A 225 -24.50 13.15 22.55
C GLU A 225 -24.36 13.03 24.08
N ALA A 226 -25.42 12.59 24.76
CA ALA A 226 -25.42 12.42 26.22
C ALA A 226 -24.46 11.31 26.65
N GLU A 227 -24.50 10.16 25.98
CA GLU A 227 -23.59 9.05 26.26
C GLU A 227 -22.14 9.44 25.96
N TYR A 228 -21.90 10.12 24.84
CA TYR A 228 -20.58 10.58 24.44
C TYR A 228 -20.00 11.59 25.45
N LYS A 229 -20.81 12.56 25.93
CA LYS A 229 -20.41 13.48 27.00
C LYS A 229 -20.08 12.76 28.30
N THR A 230 -20.84 11.73 28.64
CA THR A 230 -20.56 10.92 29.84
C THR A 230 -19.21 10.23 29.69
N LEU A 231 -18.94 9.60 28.54
CA LEU A 231 -17.66 8.94 28.27
C LEU A 231 -16.48 9.94 28.27
N MET A 232 -16.65 11.13 27.70
CA MET A 232 -15.58 12.14 27.66
C MET A 232 -15.22 12.72 29.04
N ASN A 233 -16.16 12.71 29.99
CA ASN A 233 -15.97 13.25 31.33
C ASN A 233 -15.59 12.18 32.38
N MET A 234 -15.64 10.89 32.05
CA MET A 234 -15.22 9.81 32.95
C MET A 234 -13.71 9.84 33.19
N ASP A 235 -13.31 9.35 34.36
CA ASP A 235 -11.89 9.17 34.64
C ASP A 235 -11.30 7.97 33.85
N ARG A 236 -9.98 7.90 33.81
CA ARG A 236 -9.28 6.85 33.06
C ARG A 236 -9.52 5.44 33.60
N GLU A 237 -9.76 5.28 34.91
CA GLU A 237 -9.95 3.97 35.54
C GLU A 237 -11.36 3.44 35.32
N GLU A 238 -12.37 4.31 35.37
CA GLU A 238 -13.76 4.04 35.01
C GLU A 238 -13.90 3.70 33.52
N LEU A 239 -13.23 4.45 32.65
CA LEU A 239 -13.20 4.15 31.20
C LEU A 239 -12.59 2.78 30.92
N LYS A 240 -11.49 2.41 31.59
CA LYS A 240 -10.90 1.06 31.45
C LYS A 240 -11.89 -0.02 31.87
N LYS A 241 -12.55 0.14 33.03
CA LYS A 241 -13.54 -0.84 33.52
C LYS A 241 -14.67 -1.00 32.50
N LYS A 242 -15.25 0.11 32.02
CA LYS A 242 -16.32 0.08 31.02
C LYS A 242 -15.86 -0.54 29.69
N TYR A 243 -14.62 -0.28 29.26
CA TYR A 243 -14.03 -0.89 28.06
C TYR A 243 -13.87 -2.40 28.18
N TYR A 244 -13.36 -2.91 29.31
CA TYR A 244 -13.18 -4.35 29.50
C TYR A 244 -14.49 -5.10 29.81
N ALA A 245 -15.51 -4.40 30.31
CA ALA A 245 -16.84 -4.94 30.55
C ALA A 245 -17.76 -4.86 29.34
N ARG A 246 -17.30 -4.30 28.21
CA ARG A 246 -18.10 -4.23 26.99
C ARG A 246 -18.35 -5.64 26.45
N ASP A 247 -19.51 -5.81 25.82
CA ASP A 247 -19.77 -7.02 25.05
C ASP A 247 -18.82 -7.05 23.85
N MET A 248 -18.10 -8.16 23.67
CA MET A 248 -17.30 -8.40 22.47
C MET A 248 -18.06 -9.43 21.64
N GLU A 249 -18.82 -8.96 20.66
CA GLU A 249 -19.25 -9.80 19.53
C GLU A 249 -18.05 -10.13 18.63
#